data_AF-A0A1A8DNA3-F1
#
_entry.id   AF-A0A1A8DNA3-F1
#
_cell.length_a   1.000
_cell.length_b   1.000
_cell.length_c   1.000
_cell.angle_alpha   90.00
_cell.angle_beta   90.00
_cell.angle_gamma   90.00
#
_symmetry.space_group_name_H-M   'P 1'
#
loop_
_entity.id
_entity.type
_entity.pdbx_description
1 polymer ?
#
loop_
_entity_poly.entity_id
_entity_poly.type
_entity_poly.pdbx_seq_one_letter_code
_entity_poly.pdbx_strand_id
1 'polypeptide(L)'
;MTSAEEASRPFAGLSDVSIPDIPVEGDISLPVASSARDDEFSTLDEPVKETILRDLRAVANKFVHVLYPKRSSVLLRDWDLWGPLLLCVTLALLLQGGAADSNDQGGPQFAEVFVIIWFGSIIITLNSKLLGGTLSFFQSLCVLGYCIMPLTVAMVVCRIVLYTASGKVSFAVRLVVVTASFGWSTFASTAFLADSQPSNRRGLVVYPVFLFYFVIGWMILTFSP
;
A
#
# COMPACT_ATOMS: atom_id res chain seq x y z
N MET A 1 -13.75 5.70 -82.70
CA MET A 1 -13.09 7.01 -82.87
C MET A 1 -14.20 8.03 -82.68
N THR A 2 -14.31 8.81 -81.62
CA THR A 2 -13.38 9.38 -80.63
C THR A 2 -14.20 9.61 -79.33
N SER A 3 -13.83 9.03 -78.20
CA SER A 3 -12.94 9.58 -77.16
C SER A 3 -13.50 10.89 -76.56
N ALA A 4 -14.03 10.90 -75.34
CA ALA A 4 -13.35 10.85 -74.03
C ALA A 4 -13.17 12.28 -73.46
N GLU A 5 -13.24 12.39 -72.13
CA GLU A 5 -13.04 13.60 -71.29
C GLU A 5 -14.19 14.61 -71.15
N GLU A 6 -15.14 14.33 -70.25
CA GLU A 6 -15.74 15.38 -69.41
C GLU A 6 -16.42 14.77 -68.18
N ALA A 7 -15.63 14.20 -67.28
CA ALA A 7 -16.10 13.81 -65.93
C ALA A 7 -14.93 13.88 -64.95
N SER A 8 -14.19 14.98 -65.00
CA SER A 8 -13.11 15.29 -64.06
C SER A 8 -13.53 16.47 -63.19
N ARG A 9 -13.18 16.36 -61.89
CA ARG A 9 -13.16 17.41 -60.84
C ARG A 9 -14.41 17.52 -59.93
N PRO A 10 -14.49 16.70 -58.86
CA PRO A 10 -15.48 16.86 -57.79
C PRO A 10 -15.21 18.07 -56.86
N PHE A 11 -14.25 18.94 -57.19
CA PHE A 11 -13.78 20.05 -56.33
C PHE A 11 -13.98 21.45 -56.94
N ALA A 12 -14.76 21.57 -58.02
CA ALA A 12 -14.97 22.86 -58.71
C ALA A 12 -15.84 23.88 -57.94
N GLY A 13 -16.30 23.57 -56.71
CA GLY A 13 -17.19 24.43 -55.93
C GLY A 13 -16.64 24.95 -54.60
N LEU A 14 -15.34 24.75 -54.30
CA LEU A 14 -14.73 25.14 -53.01
C LEU A 14 -13.81 26.36 -53.10
N SER A 15 -13.65 26.96 -54.28
CA SER A 15 -12.76 28.12 -54.50
C SER A 15 -13.36 29.47 -54.12
N ASP A 16 -14.59 29.52 -53.60
CA ASP A 16 -15.31 30.78 -53.36
C ASP A 16 -15.75 30.97 -51.89
N VAL A 17 -15.04 30.35 -50.94
CA VAL A 17 -15.17 30.70 -49.53
C VAL A 17 -14.18 31.82 -49.23
N SER A 18 -14.63 33.05 -49.44
CA SER A 18 -13.93 34.26 -49.03
C SER A 18 -13.98 34.35 -47.50
N ILE A 19 -12.89 34.01 -46.83
CA ILE A 19 -12.71 34.26 -45.40
C ILE A 19 -12.51 35.78 -45.26
N PRO A 20 -13.33 36.50 -44.48
CA PRO A 20 -13.07 37.91 -44.24
C PRO A 20 -11.75 38.05 -43.46
N ASP A 21 -10.84 38.89 -43.98
CA ASP A 21 -9.61 39.27 -43.28
C ASP A 21 -9.97 40.08 -42.04
N ILE A 22 -10.08 39.38 -40.91
CA ILE A 22 -10.23 40.01 -39.59
C ILE A 22 -8.86 40.62 -39.29
N PRO A 23 -8.75 41.94 -39.04
CA PRO A 23 -7.47 42.56 -38.72
C PRO A 23 -7.00 42.02 -37.38
N VAL A 24 -5.94 41.21 -37.38
CA VAL A 24 -5.29 40.72 -36.17
C VAL A 24 -4.18 41.71 -35.79
N GLU A 25 -4.58 42.90 -35.32
CA GLU A 25 -3.70 43.85 -34.66
C GLU A 25 -4.24 44.08 -33.24
N GLY A 26 -3.39 43.83 -32.25
CA GLY A 26 -3.79 43.48 -30.88
C GLY A 26 -4.21 44.61 -29.95
N ASP A 27 -4.77 44.19 -28.81
CA ASP A 27 -4.44 44.75 -27.49
C ASP A 27 -4.79 43.69 -26.44
N ILE A 28 -3.78 43.01 -25.86
CA ILE A 28 -3.98 42.21 -24.64
C ILE A 28 -3.78 43.17 -23.47
N SER A 29 -4.78 44.02 -23.23
CA SER A 29 -4.89 44.75 -21.98
C SER A 29 -5.34 43.77 -20.90
N LEU A 30 -4.37 43.15 -20.20
CA LEU A 30 -4.65 42.46 -18.95
C LEU A 30 -5.27 43.46 -17.97
N PRO A 31 -6.45 43.18 -17.38
CA PRO A 31 -6.94 44.02 -16.31
C PRO A 31 -5.96 43.89 -15.14
N VAL A 32 -5.23 44.98 -14.88
CA VAL A 32 -4.52 45.18 -13.62
C VAL A 32 -5.58 45.29 -12.54
N ALA A 33 -5.93 44.15 -11.95
CA ALA A 33 -6.75 44.05 -10.76
C ALA A 33 -5.96 43.26 -9.71
N SER A 34 -5.24 44.01 -8.88
CA SER A 34 -4.97 43.76 -7.46
C SER A 34 -4.64 42.32 -7.04
N SER A 35 -3.36 42.12 -6.74
CA SER A 35 -2.81 41.19 -5.76
C SER A 35 -3.81 40.66 -4.71
N ALA A 36 -4.30 39.43 -4.90
CA ALA A 36 -4.75 38.58 -3.81
C ALA A 36 -4.95 37.14 -4.31
N ARG A 37 -3.99 36.28 -3.96
CA ARG A 37 -4.14 34.83 -3.81
C ARG A 37 -4.62 34.09 -5.06
N ASP A 38 -3.66 33.68 -5.88
CA ASP A 38 -3.63 32.33 -6.43
C ASP A 38 -2.17 32.10 -6.85
N ASP A 39 -1.30 32.03 -5.83
CA ASP A 39 -0.10 31.20 -5.96
C ASP A 39 -0.64 29.78 -6.10
N GLU A 40 -0.74 29.34 -7.36
CA GLU A 40 -0.84 27.96 -7.74
C GLU A 40 0.35 27.23 -7.10
N PHE A 41 0.17 26.78 -5.85
CA PHE A 41 1.07 25.88 -5.15
C PHE A 41 1.11 24.58 -5.94
N SER A 42 1.95 24.59 -6.96
CA SER A 42 2.37 23.43 -7.71
C SER A 42 3.04 22.47 -6.73
N THR A 43 2.62 21.21 -6.74
CA THR A 43 3.17 20.08 -5.95
C THR A 43 4.67 19.81 -6.16
N LEU A 44 5.38 20.68 -6.89
CA LEU A 44 6.80 20.59 -7.17
C LEU A 44 7.66 21.44 -6.22
N ASP A 45 7.08 22.41 -5.49
CA ASP A 45 7.78 23.25 -4.51
C ASP A 45 7.47 22.91 -3.04
N GLU A 46 6.65 21.88 -2.80
CA GLU A 46 6.41 21.37 -1.45
C GLU A 46 7.73 20.77 -0.92
N PRO A 47 8.27 21.25 0.21
CA PRO A 47 9.52 20.72 0.74
C PRO A 47 9.35 19.21 0.98
N VAL A 48 10.35 18.41 0.60
CA VAL A 48 10.32 16.94 0.69
C VAL A 48 9.83 16.42 2.06
N LYS A 49 10.06 17.20 3.12
CA LYS A 49 9.58 16.93 4.47
C LYS A 49 8.06 16.99 4.61
N GLU A 50 7.37 17.93 3.95
CA GLU A 50 5.91 18.04 3.97
C GLU A 50 5.25 16.90 3.19
N THR A 51 5.82 16.50 2.05
CA THR A 51 5.40 15.29 1.32
C THR A 51 5.59 14.03 2.17
N ILE A 52 6.76 13.86 2.77
CA ILE A 52 7.06 12.71 3.64
C ILE A 52 6.17 12.71 4.89
N LEU A 53 5.92 13.89 5.50
CA LEU A 53 5.08 14.01 6.69
C LEU A 53 3.60 13.75 6.37
N ARG A 54 3.12 14.16 5.20
CA ARG A 54 1.78 13.88 4.70
C ARG A 54 1.58 12.38 4.47
N ASP A 55 2.53 11.72 3.81
CA ASP A 55 2.46 10.28 3.54
C ASP A 55 2.63 9.46 4.84
N LEU A 56 3.55 9.85 5.74
CA LEU A 56 3.67 9.25 7.08
C LEU A 56 2.40 9.43 7.92
N ARG A 57 1.76 10.61 7.87
CA ARG A 57 0.53 10.88 8.61
C ARG A 57 -0.65 10.07 8.03
N ALA A 58 -0.72 9.90 6.71
CA ALA A 58 -1.71 9.04 6.06
C ALA A 58 -1.52 7.56 6.49
N VAL A 59 -0.27 7.10 6.50
CA VAL A 59 0.12 5.77 6.97
C VAL A 59 -0.17 5.60 8.48
N ALA A 60 0.12 6.61 9.30
CA ALA A 60 -0.16 6.61 10.75
C ALA A 60 -1.67 6.58 11.06
N ASN A 61 -2.48 7.34 10.32
CA ASN A 61 -3.93 7.31 10.49
C ASN A 61 -4.54 5.94 10.12
N LYS A 62 -3.95 5.24 9.13
CA LYS A 62 -4.31 3.85 8.80
C LYS A 62 -3.80 2.86 9.86
N PHE A 63 -2.64 3.10 10.46
CA PHE A 63 -2.14 2.31 11.59
C PHE A 63 -3.05 2.36 12.81
N VAL A 64 -3.62 3.52 13.13
CA VAL A 64 -4.59 3.69 14.22
C VAL A 64 -5.87 2.86 13.96
N HIS A 65 -6.29 2.75 12.70
CA HIS A 65 -7.46 1.93 12.33
C HIS A 65 -7.19 0.42 12.40
N VAL A 66 -5.94 -0.03 12.25
CA VAL A 66 -5.57 -1.44 12.44
C VAL A 66 -5.46 -1.78 13.93
N LEU A 67 -4.99 -0.84 14.74
CA LEU A 67 -4.95 -0.99 16.20
C LEU A 67 -6.36 -0.92 16.81
N TYR A 68 -7.28 -0.16 16.19
CA TYR A 68 -8.66 -0.03 16.62
C TYR A 68 -9.60 -0.25 15.41
N PRO A 69 -10.11 -1.47 15.19
CA PRO A 69 -10.92 -1.82 14.03
C PRO A 69 -12.31 -1.16 14.12
N LYS A 70 -12.37 0.15 13.91
CA LYS A 70 -13.59 0.80 13.44
C LYS A 70 -13.69 0.55 11.96
N ARG A 71 -14.68 -0.25 11.56
CA ARG A 71 -15.05 -0.53 10.18
C ARG A 71 -15.07 0.76 9.37
N SER A 72 -14.04 1.00 8.56
CA SER A 72 -14.05 2.11 7.62
C SER A 72 -13.69 1.59 6.23
N SER A 73 -14.63 1.73 5.31
CA SER A 73 -14.47 1.55 3.86
C SER A 73 -13.46 2.54 3.24
N VAL A 74 -12.82 3.37 4.07
CA VAL A 74 -11.82 4.38 3.70
C VAL A 74 -10.45 3.73 3.49
N LEU A 75 -10.08 2.72 4.30
CA LEU A 75 -8.83 1.97 4.11
C LEU A 75 -8.82 1.17 2.78
N LEU A 76 -10.01 0.91 2.26
CA LEU A 76 -10.28 0.17 1.04
C LEU A 76 -10.20 1.04 -0.24
N ARG A 77 -10.26 2.37 -0.15
CA ARG A 77 -10.39 3.24 -1.34
C ARG A 77 -9.07 3.81 -1.85
N ASP A 78 -8.10 4.01 -0.97
CA ASP A 78 -6.81 4.63 -1.30
C ASP A 78 -5.67 3.60 -1.22
N TRP A 79 -5.24 3.14 -2.40
CA TRP A 79 -4.14 2.21 -2.62
C TRP A 79 -2.83 2.87 -2.19
N ASP A 80 -2.23 2.38 -1.12
CA ASP A 80 -0.99 2.91 -0.58
C ASP A 80 -0.05 1.75 -0.25
N LEU A 81 0.83 1.43 -1.20
CA LEU A 81 1.85 0.39 -1.08
C LEU A 81 3.00 0.81 -0.15
N TRP A 82 3.11 2.11 0.20
CA TRP A 82 4.18 2.62 1.06
C TRP A 82 4.02 2.15 2.50
N GLY A 83 2.78 2.07 3.01
CA GLY A 83 2.52 1.58 4.37
C GLY A 83 3.00 0.14 4.62
N PRO A 84 2.52 -0.85 3.84
CA PRO A 84 3.02 -2.23 3.88
C PRO A 84 4.54 -2.34 3.68
N LEU A 85 5.10 -1.52 2.79
CA LEU A 85 6.54 -1.50 2.53
C LEU A 85 7.31 -1.02 3.76
N LEU A 86 6.90 0.09 4.37
CA LEU A 86 7.51 0.63 5.58
C LEU A 86 7.42 -0.36 6.74
N LEU A 87 6.27 -1.04 6.92
CA LEU A 87 6.12 -2.09 7.93
C LEU A 87 7.08 -3.26 7.70
N CYS A 88 7.19 -3.70 6.45
CA CYS A 88 8.07 -4.81 6.06
C CYS A 88 9.54 -4.46 6.34
N VAL A 89 9.98 -3.27 5.90
CA VAL A 89 11.35 -2.79 6.13
C VAL A 89 11.63 -2.66 7.63
N THR A 90 10.70 -2.06 8.38
CA THR A 90 10.83 -1.93 9.84
C THR A 90 10.96 -3.29 10.51
N LEU A 91 10.10 -4.25 10.15
CA LEU A 91 10.15 -5.60 10.70
C LEU A 91 11.45 -6.33 10.37
N ALA A 92 11.93 -6.21 9.11
CA ALA A 92 13.18 -6.83 8.67
C ALA A 92 14.40 -6.24 9.41
N LEU A 93 14.45 -4.91 9.57
CA LEU A 93 15.52 -4.23 10.33
C LEU A 93 15.49 -4.62 11.82
N LEU A 94 14.29 -4.71 12.41
CA LEU A 94 14.11 -5.16 13.79
C LEU A 94 14.46 -6.63 13.99
N LEU A 95 14.30 -7.50 13.00
CA LEU A 95 14.81 -8.87 13.12
C LEU A 95 16.34 -8.91 12.98
N GLN A 96 16.89 -8.22 11.99
CA GLN A 96 18.32 -8.26 11.69
C GLN A 96 19.19 -7.65 12.81
N GLY A 97 18.76 -6.54 13.42
CA GLY A 97 19.51 -5.89 14.51
C GLY A 97 19.61 -6.69 15.80
N GLY A 98 19.14 -7.95 15.83
CA GLY A 98 19.19 -8.85 17.00
C GLY A 98 20.25 -9.93 16.85
N ALA A 99 20.70 -10.19 15.62
CA ALA A 99 21.68 -11.20 15.29
C ALA A 99 23.14 -10.68 15.31
N ALA A 100 23.36 -9.40 15.62
CA ALA A 100 24.67 -8.75 15.55
C ALA A 100 25.68 -9.21 16.61
N ASP A 101 25.24 -9.95 17.65
CA ASP A 101 26.08 -10.29 18.80
C ASP A 101 26.64 -11.74 18.80
N SER A 102 26.47 -12.49 17.72
CA SER A 102 27.07 -13.83 17.63
C SER A 102 27.58 -14.15 16.23
N ASN A 103 28.88 -14.34 16.13
CA ASN A 103 29.65 -14.62 14.91
C ASN A 103 29.31 -15.92 14.16
N ASP A 104 28.13 -16.53 14.37
CA ASP A 104 27.77 -17.77 13.66
C ASP A 104 26.25 -18.09 13.62
N GLN A 105 25.36 -17.09 13.75
CA GLN A 105 23.91 -17.34 13.73
C GLN A 105 23.23 -16.54 12.61
N GLY A 106 22.92 -17.24 11.52
CA GLY A 106 22.17 -16.74 10.37
C GLY A 106 20.72 -16.43 10.73
N GLY A 107 20.47 -15.23 11.28
CA GLY A 107 19.13 -14.65 11.32
C GLY A 107 18.58 -14.45 9.90
N PRO A 108 17.25 -14.32 9.73
CA PRO A 108 16.64 -14.21 8.43
C PRO A 108 17.16 -12.95 7.77
N GLN A 109 17.64 -13.11 6.54
CA GLN A 109 18.16 -11.99 5.78
C GLN A 109 17.03 -11.01 5.48
N PHE A 110 17.34 -9.72 5.38
CA PHE A 110 16.36 -8.70 4.96
C PHE A 110 15.55 -9.14 3.73
N ALA A 111 16.23 -9.75 2.75
CA ALA A 111 15.61 -10.28 1.54
C ALA A 111 14.61 -11.41 1.81
N GLU A 112 14.87 -12.29 2.78
CA GLU A 112 13.98 -13.40 3.13
C GLU A 112 12.65 -12.89 3.70
N VAL A 113 12.71 -11.97 4.67
CA VAL A 113 11.52 -11.32 5.27
C VAL A 113 10.73 -10.59 4.19
N PHE A 114 11.43 -9.85 3.33
CA PHE A 114 10.82 -9.11 2.23
C PHE A 114 10.09 -10.03 1.24
N VAL A 115 10.75 -11.11 0.81
CA VAL A 115 10.17 -12.09 -0.12
C VAL A 115 8.96 -12.77 0.49
N ILE A 116 9.03 -13.23 1.75
CA ILE A 116 7.89 -13.89 2.42
C ILE A 116 6.67 -12.97 2.48
N ILE A 117 6.85 -11.70 2.88
CA ILE A 117 5.74 -10.76 3.04
C ILE A 117 5.13 -10.40 1.68
N TRP A 118 5.95 -10.00 0.70
CA TRP A 118 5.45 -9.56 -0.60
C TRP A 118 4.91 -10.72 -1.43
N PHE A 119 5.70 -11.78 -1.60
CA PHE A 119 5.29 -12.92 -2.41
C PHE A 119 4.14 -13.69 -1.75
N GLY A 120 4.17 -13.86 -0.42
CA GLY A 120 3.06 -14.43 0.34
C GLY A 120 1.77 -13.62 0.17
N SER A 121 1.84 -12.28 0.30
CA SER A 121 0.68 -11.40 0.09
C SER A 121 0.13 -11.49 -1.33
N ILE A 122 1.01 -11.58 -2.35
CA ILE A 122 0.62 -11.81 -3.75
C ILE A 122 -0.13 -13.12 -3.92
N ILE A 123 0.40 -14.24 -3.40
CA ILE A 123 -0.25 -15.55 -3.52
C ILE A 123 -1.65 -15.53 -2.89
N ILE A 124 -1.77 -15.01 -1.67
CA ILE A 124 -3.04 -14.95 -0.93
C ILE A 124 -4.04 -14.06 -1.66
N THR A 125 -3.57 -12.94 -2.19
CA THR A 125 -4.41 -12.01 -2.94
C THR A 125 -4.88 -12.62 -4.26
N LEU A 126 -4.00 -13.29 -5.00
CA LEU A 126 -4.39 -14.02 -6.22
C LEU A 126 -5.44 -15.09 -5.89
N ASN A 127 -5.23 -15.85 -4.80
CA ASN A 127 -6.20 -16.85 -4.36
C ASN A 127 -7.56 -16.21 -4.03
N SER A 128 -7.56 -15.12 -3.27
CA SER A 128 -8.77 -14.36 -2.92
C SER A 128 -9.49 -13.81 -4.14
N LYS A 129 -8.74 -13.40 -5.18
CA LYS A 129 -9.29 -12.92 -6.44
C LYS A 129 -9.90 -14.03 -7.30
N LEU A 130 -9.20 -15.14 -7.44
CA LEU A 130 -9.66 -16.30 -8.20
C LEU A 130 -10.93 -16.92 -7.59
N LEU A 131 -11.10 -16.79 -6.28
CA LEU A 131 -12.31 -17.26 -5.58
C LEU A 131 -13.56 -16.40 -5.83
N GLY A 132 -13.39 -15.24 -6.46
CA GLY A 132 -14.47 -14.29 -6.75
C GLY A 132 -14.53 -13.09 -5.80
N GLY A 133 -13.42 -12.74 -5.15
CA GLY A 133 -13.34 -11.59 -4.26
C GLY A 133 -13.61 -10.26 -4.95
N THR A 134 -14.47 -9.44 -4.33
CA THR A 134 -14.88 -8.13 -4.86
C THR A 134 -13.80 -7.05 -4.67
N LEU A 135 -12.94 -7.17 -3.65
CA LEU A 135 -11.81 -6.26 -3.38
C LEU A 135 -10.76 -6.30 -4.49
N SER A 136 -10.30 -5.17 -5.04
CA SER A 136 -9.25 -5.19 -6.08
C SER A 136 -7.87 -5.65 -5.54
N PHE A 137 -7.00 -6.10 -6.45
CA PHE A 137 -5.79 -6.88 -6.15
C PHE A 137 -4.86 -6.17 -5.16
N PHE A 138 -4.34 -5.00 -5.52
CA PHE A 138 -3.46 -4.19 -4.67
C PHE A 138 -4.03 -3.78 -3.28
N GLN A 139 -5.33 -3.92 -3.00
CA GLN A 139 -6.01 -3.43 -1.80
C GLN A 139 -6.11 -4.58 -0.84
N SER A 140 -6.38 -5.78 -1.35
CA SER A 140 -6.09 -7.01 -0.62
C SER A 140 -4.61 -7.08 -0.25
N LEU A 141 -3.69 -6.75 -1.17
CA LEU A 141 -2.25 -6.68 -0.84
C LEU A 141 -1.97 -5.68 0.29
N CYS A 142 -2.51 -4.46 0.17
CA CYS A 142 -2.32 -3.42 1.18
C CYS A 142 -2.92 -3.83 2.53
N VAL A 143 -4.15 -4.35 2.55
CA VAL A 143 -4.82 -4.81 3.79
C VAL A 143 -4.01 -5.92 4.47
N LEU A 144 -3.55 -6.91 3.71
CA LEU A 144 -2.69 -7.98 4.24
C LEU A 144 -1.41 -7.43 4.87
N GLY A 145 -0.78 -6.46 4.20
CA GLY A 145 0.42 -5.78 4.67
C GLY A 145 0.18 -4.92 5.91
N TYR A 146 -0.87 -4.09 5.94
CA TYR A 146 -1.22 -3.24 7.08
C TYR A 146 -1.54 -4.05 8.32
N CYS A 147 -2.18 -5.21 8.15
CA CYS A 147 -2.46 -6.12 9.25
C CYS A 147 -1.18 -6.76 9.84
N ILE A 148 0.03 -6.55 9.29
CA ILE A 148 1.30 -6.94 9.92
C ILE A 148 1.67 -5.97 11.06
N MET A 149 1.11 -4.76 11.11
CA MET A 149 1.45 -3.76 12.12
C MET A 149 1.43 -4.27 13.58
N PRO A 150 0.40 -5.01 14.05
CA PRO A 150 0.39 -5.58 15.39
C PRO A 150 1.57 -6.53 15.66
N LEU A 151 2.04 -7.28 14.65
CA LEU A 151 3.24 -8.11 14.75
C LEU A 151 4.51 -7.25 14.81
N THR A 152 4.60 -6.18 14.03
CA THR A 152 5.73 -5.24 14.10
C THR A 152 5.81 -4.57 15.48
N VAL A 153 4.68 -4.15 16.04
CA VAL A 153 4.60 -3.59 17.39
C VAL A 153 4.98 -4.63 18.44
N ALA A 154 4.49 -5.86 18.33
CA ALA A 154 4.90 -6.96 19.22
C ALA A 154 6.42 -7.15 19.19
N MET A 155 7.05 -7.05 18.01
CA MET A 155 8.50 -7.18 17.90
C MET A 155 9.26 -6.05 18.61
N VAL A 156 8.79 -4.80 18.50
CA VAL A 156 9.34 -3.67 19.25
C VAL A 156 9.19 -3.90 20.76
N VAL A 157 8.02 -4.36 21.21
CA VAL A 157 7.78 -4.68 22.63
C VAL A 157 8.71 -5.80 23.10
N CYS A 158 8.88 -6.88 22.33
CA CYS A 158 9.83 -7.96 22.63
C CYS A 158 11.25 -7.44 22.83
N ARG A 159 11.68 -6.48 22.01
CA ARG A 159 12.98 -5.80 22.14
C ARG A 159 13.08 -4.94 23.40
N ILE A 160 12.04 -4.22 23.78
CA ILE A 160 12.05 -3.41 25.02
C ILE A 160 12.08 -4.32 26.26
N VAL A 161 11.29 -5.41 26.26
CA VAL A 161 11.22 -6.38 27.36
C VAL A 161 12.58 -7.03 27.63
N LEU A 162 13.38 -7.27 26.60
CA LEU A 162 14.77 -7.74 26.71
C LEU A 162 15.65 -6.85 27.57
N TYR A 163 15.57 -5.53 27.37
CA TYR A 163 16.39 -4.59 28.12
C TYR A 163 16.03 -4.54 29.61
N THR A 164 14.79 -4.91 29.95
CA THR A 164 14.27 -4.79 31.32
C THR A 164 14.36 -6.10 32.11
N ALA A 165 14.27 -7.26 31.45
CA ALA A 165 14.22 -8.55 32.14
C ALA A 165 14.89 -9.68 31.34
N SER A 166 15.79 -10.42 32.01
CA SER A 166 16.41 -11.66 31.49
C SER A 166 15.87 -12.90 32.24
N GLY A 167 15.37 -13.91 31.52
CA GLY A 167 14.96 -15.20 32.09
C GLY A 167 13.70 -15.81 31.46
N LYS A 168 13.19 -16.91 32.03
CA LYS A 168 12.00 -17.64 31.53
C LYS A 168 10.74 -16.76 31.42
N VAL A 169 10.65 -15.73 32.26
CA VAL A 169 9.53 -14.77 32.28
C VAL A 169 9.52 -13.90 31.02
N SER A 170 10.68 -13.46 30.52
CA SER A 170 10.73 -12.66 29.28
C SER A 170 10.28 -13.48 28.08
N PHE A 171 10.68 -14.75 27.99
CA PHE A 171 10.20 -15.67 26.96
C PHE A 171 8.67 -15.86 27.03
N ALA A 172 8.10 -16.08 28.21
CA ALA A 172 6.66 -16.25 28.38
C ALA A 172 5.89 -14.99 27.94
N VAL A 173 6.35 -13.79 28.33
CA VAL A 173 5.76 -12.51 27.92
C VAL A 173 5.79 -12.36 26.39
N ARG A 174 6.92 -12.68 25.74
CA ARG A 174 7.00 -12.61 24.27
C ARG A 174 6.05 -13.58 23.58
N LEU A 175 5.97 -14.81 24.09
CA LEU A 175 5.05 -15.80 23.55
C LEU A 175 3.61 -15.31 23.62
N VAL A 176 3.20 -14.74 24.74
CA VAL A 176 1.85 -14.15 24.90
C VAL A 176 1.64 -12.95 23.96
N VAL A 177 2.60 -12.03 23.89
CA VAL A 177 2.48 -10.82 23.06
C VAL A 177 2.42 -11.17 21.58
N VAL A 178 3.30 -12.06 21.09
CA VAL A 178 3.30 -12.45 19.68
C VAL A 178 2.06 -13.26 19.32
N THR A 179 1.60 -14.18 20.18
CA THR A 179 0.37 -14.94 19.92
C THR A 179 -0.88 -14.05 19.92
N ALA A 180 -0.96 -13.07 20.83
CA ALA A 180 -2.04 -12.09 20.84
C ALA A 180 -2.03 -11.22 19.56
N SER A 181 -0.87 -10.70 19.17
CA SER A 181 -0.72 -9.92 17.93
C SER A 181 -1.01 -10.75 16.67
N PHE A 182 -0.55 -12.00 16.62
CA PHE A 182 -0.86 -12.95 15.56
C PHE A 182 -2.38 -13.16 15.43
N GLY A 183 -3.07 -13.40 16.56
CA GLY A 183 -4.51 -13.57 16.59
C GLY A 183 -5.24 -12.32 16.11
N TRP A 184 -4.79 -11.13 16.55
CA TRP A 184 -5.37 -9.86 16.14
C TRP A 184 -5.19 -9.59 14.64
N SER A 185 -3.98 -9.76 14.13
CA SER A 185 -3.66 -9.57 12.71
C SER A 185 -4.44 -10.51 11.81
N THR A 186 -4.55 -11.78 12.21
CA THR A 186 -5.35 -12.77 11.49
C THR A 186 -6.83 -12.42 11.53
N PHE A 187 -7.37 -12.05 12.71
CA PHE A 187 -8.76 -11.63 12.85
C PHE A 187 -9.08 -10.40 12.00
N ALA A 188 -8.25 -9.35 12.07
CA ALA A 188 -8.44 -8.12 11.31
C ALA A 188 -8.41 -8.39 9.80
N SER A 189 -7.39 -9.10 9.33
CA SER A 189 -7.24 -9.43 7.90
C SER A 189 -8.38 -10.30 7.38
N THR A 190 -8.74 -11.35 8.13
CA THR A 190 -9.84 -12.25 7.75
C THR A 190 -11.19 -11.56 7.79
N ALA A 191 -11.43 -10.61 8.71
CA ALA A 191 -12.67 -9.83 8.71
C ALA A 191 -12.83 -9.03 7.41
N PHE A 192 -11.78 -8.37 6.93
CA PHE A 192 -11.84 -7.61 5.67
C PHE A 192 -11.90 -8.51 4.43
N LEU A 193 -11.09 -9.56 4.37
CA LEU A 193 -11.03 -10.45 3.21
C LEU A 193 -12.25 -11.38 3.13
N ALA A 194 -12.73 -11.96 4.25
CA ALA A 194 -13.87 -12.87 4.24
C ALA A 194 -15.20 -12.16 3.95
N ASP A 195 -15.35 -10.90 4.35
CA ASP A 195 -16.54 -10.10 4.01
C ASP A 195 -16.62 -9.79 2.50
N SER A 196 -15.49 -9.83 1.80
CA SER A 196 -15.42 -9.66 0.34
C SER A 196 -15.75 -10.91 -0.48
N GLN A 197 -15.88 -12.05 0.19
CA GLN A 197 -16.11 -13.35 -0.43
C GLN A 197 -17.57 -13.80 -0.25
N PRO A 198 -18.12 -14.55 -1.22
CA PRO A 198 -19.41 -15.21 -1.05
C PRO A 198 -19.37 -16.15 0.15
N SER A 199 -20.47 -16.21 0.92
CA SER A 199 -20.56 -16.93 2.21
C SER A 199 -20.08 -18.38 2.15
N ASN A 200 -20.30 -19.06 1.02
CA ASN A 200 -19.91 -20.46 0.79
C ASN A 200 -18.39 -20.68 0.59
N ARG A 201 -17.58 -19.63 0.42
CA ARG A 201 -16.14 -19.74 0.09
C ARG A 201 -15.20 -19.08 1.09
N ARG A 202 -15.75 -18.52 2.18
CA ARG A 202 -14.97 -17.77 3.18
C ARG A 202 -13.83 -18.58 3.79
N GLY A 203 -14.06 -19.86 4.08
CA GLY A 203 -13.05 -20.73 4.68
C GLY A 203 -11.78 -20.91 3.82
N LEU A 204 -11.93 -20.94 2.49
CA LEU A 204 -10.79 -21.13 1.58
C LEU A 204 -9.83 -19.94 1.58
N VAL A 205 -10.31 -18.72 1.86
CA VAL A 205 -9.46 -17.53 1.99
C VAL A 205 -8.84 -17.43 3.38
N VAL A 206 -9.53 -17.87 4.42
CA VAL A 206 -9.03 -17.81 5.80
C VAL A 206 -7.79 -18.68 6.01
N TYR A 207 -7.75 -19.88 5.43
CA TYR A 207 -6.62 -20.80 5.59
C TYR A 207 -5.25 -20.22 5.16
N PRO A 208 -5.06 -19.72 3.93
CA PRO A 208 -3.78 -19.16 3.51
C PRO A 208 -3.43 -17.86 4.26
N VAL A 209 -4.43 -17.07 4.69
CA VAL A 209 -4.23 -15.88 5.51
C VAL A 209 -3.68 -16.24 6.90
N PHE A 210 -4.26 -17.25 7.55
CA PHE A 210 -3.78 -17.75 8.83
C PHE A 210 -2.33 -18.24 8.72
N LEU A 211 -2.03 -19.07 7.72
CA LEU A 211 -0.69 -19.61 7.49
C LEU A 211 0.34 -18.49 7.31
N PHE A 212 -0.01 -17.46 6.54
CA PHE A 212 0.85 -16.30 6.30
C PHE A 212 1.26 -15.58 7.58
N TYR A 213 0.30 -15.19 8.43
CA TYR A 213 0.64 -14.54 9.70
C TYR A 213 1.31 -15.50 10.68
N PHE A 214 1.03 -16.80 10.59
CA PHE A 214 1.66 -17.81 11.43
C PHE A 214 3.15 -17.91 11.12
N VAL A 215 3.53 -17.95 9.84
CA VAL A 215 4.94 -17.94 9.43
C VAL A 215 5.65 -16.67 9.89
N ILE A 216 5.03 -15.49 9.75
CA ILE A 216 5.64 -14.23 10.21
C ILE A 216 5.76 -14.21 11.74
N GLY A 217 4.72 -14.61 12.48
CA GLY A 217 4.74 -14.68 13.94
C GLY A 217 5.76 -15.69 14.47
N TRP A 218 5.88 -16.83 13.80
CA TRP A 218 6.89 -17.86 14.12
C TRP A 218 8.31 -17.33 13.90
N MET A 219 8.54 -16.64 12.79
CA MET A 219 9.81 -15.99 12.48
C MET A 219 10.16 -14.96 13.55
N ILE A 220 9.19 -14.14 13.97
CA ILE A 220 9.38 -13.18 15.08
C ILE A 220 9.75 -13.91 16.37
N LEU A 221 9.06 -14.99 16.74
CA LEU A 221 9.37 -15.73 17.97
C LEU A 221 10.75 -16.38 17.95
N THR A 222 11.14 -16.93 16.80
CA THR A 222 12.41 -17.68 16.65
C THR A 222 13.62 -16.76 16.60
N PHE A 223 13.49 -15.62 15.90
CA PHE A 223 14.60 -14.70 15.66
C PHE A 223 14.55 -13.43 16.54
N SER A 224 13.63 -13.37 17.50
CA SER A 224 13.67 -12.37 18.56
C SER A 224 14.76 -12.79 19.58
N PRO A 225 15.82 -11.98 19.76
CA PRO A 225 17.00 -12.29 20.58
C PRO A 225 16.68 -12.47 22.06
#